data_AF-A0AAJ2NT61-F1
#
_entry.id   AF-A0AAJ2NT61-F1
#
_cell.length_a   1.000
_cell.length_b   1.000
_cell.length_c   1.000
_cell.angle_alpha   90.00
_cell.angle_beta   90.00
_cell.angle_gamma   90.00
#
_symmetry.space_group_name_H-M   'P 1'
#
loop_
_entity.id
_entity.type
_entity.pdbx_description
1 polymer ?
#
loop_
_entity_poly.entity_id
_entity_poly.type
_entity_poly.pdbx_seq_one_letter_code
_entity_poly.pdbx_strand_id
1 'polypeptide(L)' 'MLDGIRKMDWIPRGLREKAKKLTSASRDLEQTLMRSPTEEELATYLQLSIEEVDQAMSALSLSTLLSLDEPMNENEDDG' A
#
# COMPACT_ATOMS: atom_id res chain seq x y z
N MET A 1 -2.63 -17.41 24.00
CA MET A 1 -3.29 -17.05 22.73
C MET A 1 -3.04 -15.57 22.52
N LEU A 2 -1.91 -15.19 21.92
CA LEU A 2 -1.55 -13.78 21.72
C LEU A 2 -0.60 -13.56 20.53
N ASP A 3 -0.64 -14.41 19.50
CA ASP A 3 0.33 -14.39 18.39
C ASP A 3 -0.27 -13.95 17.04
N GLY A 4 -1.53 -13.53 17.02
CA GLY A 4 -2.19 -13.04 15.79
C GLY A 4 -2.03 -11.54 15.56
N ILE A 5 -1.89 -10.74 16.63
CA ILE A 5 -2.04 -9.27 16.56
C ILE A 5 -0.71 -8.57 16.21
N ARG A 6 0.44 -9.23 16.35
CA ARG A 6 1.76 -8.64 16.02
C ARG A 6 2.22 -8.82 14.57
N LYS A 7 1.48 -9.54 13.71
CA LYS A 7 1.80 -9.60 12.28
C LYS A 7 1.47 -8.30 11.53
N MET A 8 0.67 -7.42 12.13
CA MET A 8 0.18 -6.19 11.50
C MET A 8 1.18 -5.03 11.49
N ASP A 9 2.24 -5.09 12.30
CA ASP A 9 3.27 -4.04 12.36
C ASP A 9 4.46 -4.23 11.41
N TRP A 10 4.64 -5.41 10.81
CA TRP A 10 5.81 -5.68 9.97
C TRP A 10 5.54 -5.41 8.48
N ILE A 11 5.21 -4.17 8.13
CA ILE A 11 5.45 -3.70 6.76
C ILE A 11 6.69 -2.82 6.81
N PRO A 12 7.83 -3.26 6.23
CA PRO A 12 9.05 -2.46 6.21
C PRO A 12 8.78 -1.06 5.65
N ARG A 13 9.37 -0.02 6.25
CA ARG A 13 9.17 1.37 5.80
C ARG A 13 9.45 1.54 4.31
N GLY A 14 10.48 0.88 3.79
CA GLY A 14 10.80 0.90 2.36
C GLY A 14 9.70 0.30 1.47
N LEU A 15 8.99 -0.73 1.95
CA LEU A 15 7.88 -1.33 1.23
C LEU A 15 6.64 -0.42 1.26
N ARG A 16 6.38 0.29 2.37
CA ARG A 16 5.32 1.31 2.45
C ARG A 16 5.57 2.48 1.48
N GLU A 17 6.82 2.91 1.35
CA GLU A 17 7.18 3.97 0.41
C GLU A 17 7.02 3.50 -1.05
N LYS A 18 7.39 2.26 -1.37
CA LYS A 18 7.12 1.65 -2.69
C LYS A 18 5.62 1.54 -2.97
N ALA A 19 4.84 1.11 -2.00
CA ALA A 19 3.38 1.06 -2.05
C ALA A 19 2.76 2.42 -2.38
N LYS A 20 3.14 3.50 -1.68
CA LYS A 20 2.68 4.86 -2.00
C LYS A 20 3.04 5.29 -3.42
N LYS A 21 4.29 5.06 -3.84
CA LYS A 21 4.73 5.36 -5.21
C LYS A 21 3.94 4.59 -6.25
N LEU A 22 3.59 3.33 -5.96
CA LEU A 22 2.77 2.50 -6.81
C LEU A 22 1.35 3.06 -6.97
N THR A 23 0.75 3.61 -5.92
CA THR A 23 -0.56 4.27 -6.00
C THR A 23 -0.50 5.50 -6.90
N SER A 24 0.54 6.34 -6.75
CA SER A 24 0.74 7.52 -7.60
C SER A 24 0.99 7.14 -9.06
N ALA A 25 1.90 6.19 -9.31
CA ALA A 25 2.20 5.70 -10.65
C ALA A 25 0.99 5.08 -11.34
N SER A 26 0.17 4.34 -10.59
CA SER A 26 -1.08 3.79 -11.12
C SER A 26 -2.00 4.90 -11.62
N ARG A 27 -2.22 5.95 -10.81
CA ARG A 27 -3.04 7.10 -11.20
C ARG A 27 -2.49 7.85 -12.42
N ASP A 28 -1.17 8.04 -12.48
CA ASP A 28 -0.52 8.76 -13.59
C ASP A 28 -0.63 7.96 -14.91
N LEU A 29 -0.44 6.65 -14.84
CA LEU A 29 -0.63 5.75 -15.99
C LEU A 29 -2.09 5.63 -16.37
N GLU A 30 -3.03 5.56 -15.42
CA GLU A 30 -4.47 5.54 -15.72
C GLU A 30 -4.90 6.78 -16.50
N GLN A 31 -4.42 7.95 -16.09
CA GLN A 31 -4.70 9.21 -16.80
C GLN A 31 -4.10 9.22 -18.21
N THR A 32 -2.94 8.59 -18.41
CA THR A 32 -2.25 8.55 -19.69
C THR A 32 -2.84 7.51 -20.64
N LEU A 33 -3.12 6.31 -20.13
CA LEU A 33 -3.56 5.15 -20.90
C LEU A 33 -5.08 5.10 -21.07
N MET A 34 -5.83 5.87 -20.27
CA MET A 34 -7.30 5.83 -20.21
C MET A 34 -7.84 4.43 -19.87
N ARG A 35 -7.05 3.64 -19.15
CA ARG A 35 -7.36 2.31 -18.63
C ARG A 35 -6.48 2.00 -17.43
N SER A 36 -6.83 1.02 -16.62
CA SER A 36 -5.96 0.55 -15.54
C SER A 36 -4.65 -0.03 -16.11
N PRO A 37 -3.49 0.37 -15.58
CA PRO A 37 -2.19 -0.15 -16.00
C PRO A 37 -2.01 -1.59 -15.53
N THR A 38 -1.22 -2.35 -16.27
CA THR A 38 -0.81 -3.70 -15.85
C THR A 38 0.35 -3.63 -14.84
N GLU A 39 0.57 -4.72 -14.12
CA GLU A 39 1.72 -4.85 -13.20
C GLU A 39 3.05 -4.67 -13.93
N GLU A 40 3.15 -5.13 -15.18
CA GLU A 40 4.34 -4.98 -16.03
C GLU A 40 4.59 -3.51 -16.41
N GLU A 41 3.53 -2.76 -16.70
CA GLU A 41 3.61 -1.33 -16.99
C GLU A 41 4.02 -0.53 -15.75
N LEU A 42 3.48 -0.89 -14.58
CA LEU A 42 3.87 -0.30 -13.29
C LEU A 42 5.32 -0.63 -12.91
N ALA A 43 5.74 -1.89 -13.10
CA ALA A 43 7.11 -2.33 -12.87
C ALA A 43 8.09 -1.53 -13.74
N THR A 44 7.76 -1.39 -15.03
CA THR A 44 8.56 -0.61 -15.98
C THR A 44 8.61 0.87 -15.60
N TYR A 45 7.47 1.47 -15.27
CA TYR A 45 7.37 2.89 -14.91
C TYR A 45 8.13 3.22 -13.62
N LEU A 46 8.06 2.35 -12.61
CA LEU A 46 8.72 2.53 -11.32
C LEU A 46 10.16 1.99 -11.27
N GLN A 47 10.62 1.34 -12.34
CA GLN A 47 11.91 0.63 -12.40
C GLN A 47 12.05 -0.40 -11.27
N LEU A 48 10.98 -1.16 -11.04
CA LEU A 48 10.89 -2.24 -10.05
C LEU A 48 10.74 -3.58 -10.76
N SER A 49 11.05 -4.67 -10.06
CA SER A 49 10.65 -6.01 -10.53
C SER A 49 9.16 -6.24 -10.30
N ILE A 50 8.58 -7.20 -11.04
CA ILE A 50 7.17 -7.60 -10.86
C ILE A 50 6.93 -8.11 -9.42
N GLU A 51 7.88 -8.85 -8.84
CA GLU A 51 7.79 -9.29 -7.44
C GLU A 51 7.76 -8.11 -6.45
N GLU A 52 8.49 -7.04 -6.72
CA GLU A 52 8.45 -5.83 -5.88
C GLU A 52 7.12 -5.08 -6.00
N VAL A 53 6.52 -5.07 -7.20
CA VAL A 53 5.19 -4.52 -7.45
C VAL A 53 4.13 -5.33 -6.69
N ASP A 54 4.17 -6.67 -6.77
CA ASP A 54 3.26 -7.56 -6.05
C ASP A 54 3.37 -7.41 -4.52
N GLN A 55 4.59 -7.34 -3.99
CA GLN A 55 4.80 -7.08 -2.56
C GLN A 55 4.27 -5.71 -2.14
N ALA A 56 4.46 -4.69 -2.96
CA ALA A 56 3.98 -3.34 -2.69
C ALA A 56 2.43 -3.27 -2.75
N MET A 57 1.80 -3.97 -3.69
CA MET A 57 0.35 -4.13 -3.79
C MET A 57 -0.22 -4.84 -2.55
N SER A 58 0.40 -5.95 -2.15
CA SER A 58 0.02 -6.69 -0.93
C SER A 58 0.12 -5.80 0.32
N ALA A 59 1.15 -4.96 0.41
CA ALA A 59 1.32 -4.00 1.50
C ALA A 59 0.23 -2.90 1.49
N LEU A 60 -0.21 -2.43 0.32
CA LEU A 60 -1.34 -1.48 0.20
C LEU A 60 -2.65 -2.10 0.67
N SER A 61 -2.94 -3.34 0.24
CA SER A 61 -4.16 -4.05 0.64
C SER A 61 -4.20 -4.27 2.15
N LEU A 62 -3.08 -4.70 2.74
CA LEU A 62 -2.98 -4.88 4.18
C LEU A 62 -3.12 -3.54 4.93
N SER A 63 -2.47 -2.47 4.46
CA SER A 63 -2.58 -1.14 5.07
C SER A 63 -4.02 -0.62 5.05
N THR A 64 -4.75 -0.84 3.94
CA THR A 64 -6.15 -0.42 3.83
C THR A 64 -7.05 -1.19 4.79
N LEU A 65 -6.84 -2.51 4.91
CA LEU A 65 -7.60 -3.34 5.86
C LEU A 65 -7.33 -2.96 7.31
N LEU A 66 -6.08 -2.63 7.65
CA LEU A 66 -5.71 -2.20 9.00
C LEU A 66 -6.29 -0.82 9.35
N SER A 67 -6.25 0.12 8.41
CA SER A 67 -6.86 1.44 8.62
C SER A 67 -8.39 1.39 8.71
N LEU A 68 -9.04 0.35 8.19
CA LEU A 68 -10.48 0.14 8.34
C LEU A 68 -10.86 -0.47 9.70
N ASP A 69 -9.92 -1.15 10.37
CA ASP A 69 -10.13 -1.82 11.67
C ASP A 69 -9.66 -0.95 12.85
N GLU A 70 -9.12 0.24 12.57
CA GLU A 70 -8.88 1.27 13.58
C GLU A 70 -10.24 1.95 13.86
N PRO A 71 -10.90 1.71 15.03
CA PRO A 71 -11.94 2.63 15.44
C PRO A 71 -11.30 4.00 15.47
N MET A 72 -11.93 4.96 14.84
CA MET A 72 -11.60 6.37 14.98
C MET A 72 -11.72 6.68 16.49
N ASN A 73 -10.65 6.46 17.25
CA ASN A 73 -10.51 7.00 18.59
C ASN A 73 -10.26 8.49 18.34
N GLU A 74 -11.37 9.19 18.03
CA GLU A 74 -11.50 10.60 18.33
C GLU A 74 -11.03 10.77 19.76
N ASN A 75 -9.89 11.43 19.87
CA ASN A 75 -9.21 11.77 21.10
C ASN A 75 -10.23 12.25 22.15
N GLU A 76 -10.51 11.41 23.15
CA GLU A 76 -10.72 11.93 24.50
C GLU A 76 -9.33 12.35 24.99
N ASP A 77 -9.14 13.66 25.21
CA ASP A 77 -8.51 14.28 26.39
C ASP A 77 -7.81 15.61 26.03
N ASP A 78 -8.48 16.74 26.32
CA ASP A 78 -8.10 17.69 27.40
C ASP A 78 -8.59 19.11 27.06
N GLY A 79 -9.62 19.57 27.81
CA GLY A 79 -10.23 20.90 27.71
C GLY A 79 -11.64 20.99 28.30
#